data_AF-V4KFA0-F1
#
_entry.id   AF-V4KFA0-F1
#
_cell.length_a   1.000
_cell.length_b   1.000
_cell.length_c   1.000
_cell.angle_alpha   90.00
_cell.angle_beta   90.00
_cell.angle_gamma   90.00
#
_symmetry.space_group_name_H-M   'P 1'
#
loop_
_entity.id
_entity.type
_entity.pdbx_description
1 polymer ?
#
loop_
_entity_poly.entity_id
_entity_poly.type
_entity_poly.pdbx_seq_one_letter_code
_entity_poly.pdbx_strand_id
1 'polypeptide(L)'
;MGLTGAAAVLMAIPLTGIAYAMLGFRQAVEYSGEGRSSSRDVPLAVITSVLIASTIFILLQVAFIGGLRWSAITVGPSNDAVPLTPGNWSGLAVSNIASAPLASELALAGLGALSVLLIIDAWVSPLGNSIVQMGNLARIVYGMAANGHLPSKLTSLNRYAVPGLGLLVALALGLAFMVPLPSWYAIGGYAVLTTLLTYVTGGTALGAFSRGGRTVVKVVGALGAMAAALLAYWAGMTLMIPVFMTFISGIAAYLLIRGVTGQRALLAIGVPYAATIAFVDYVLAVNVFYPISSGLTTSAQEVTALITISLALSAAETVIALIAYALIGGPEERKAVRSGAWFVALAFLIFLIDVIGPYGLSSVYGGSPLLPFPYDMVAMAAGAVILYVVAVLTAP
;
A
#
# COMPACT_ATOMS: atom_id res chain seq x y z
N MET A 1 15.65 -3.99 -14.75
CA MET A 1 14.34 -4.68 -14.74
C MET A 1 14.07 -5.21 -16.14
N GLY A 2 13.60 -6.46 -16.26
CA GLY A 2 13.27 -7.11 -17.54
C GLY A 2 11.89 -6.77 -18.11
N LEU A 3 11.15 -5.84 -17.50
CA LEU A 3 9.80 -5.46 -17.92
C LEU A 3 9.85 -4.45 -19.08
N THR A 4 9.02 -4.68 -20.10
CA THR A 4 8.88 -3.77 -21.25
C THR A 4 7.40 -3.59 -21.62
N GLY A 5 7.12 -2.56 -22.43
CA GLY A 5 5.77 -2.29 -22.94
C GLY A 5 4.75 -1.96 -21.83
N ALA A 6 3.52 -2.45 -22.00
CA ALA A 6 2.41 -2.14 -21.10
C ALA A 6 2.65 -2.56 -19.65
N ALA A 7 3.33 -3.69 -19.41
CA ALA A 7 3.64 -4.13 -18.05
C ALA A 7 4.52 -3.11 -17.31
N ALA A 8 5.55 -2.55 -17.96
CA ALA A 8 6.39 -1.52 -17.37
C ALA A 8 5.59 -0.23 -17.04
N VAL A 9 4.63 0.14 -17.90
CA VAL A 9 3.74 1.29 -17.67
C VAL A 9 2.86 1.07 -16.44
N LEU A 10 2.27 -0.12 -16.30
CA LEU A 10 1.42 -0.46 -15.15
C LEU A 10 2.22 -0.48 -13.84
N MET A 11 3.44 -1.01 -13.87
CA MET A 11 4.34 -1.02 -12.71
C MET A 11 4.71 0.38 -12.24
N ALA A 12 4.84 1.33 -13.17
CA ALA A 12 5.19 2.70 -12.83
C ALA A 12 4.13 3.37 -11.95
N ILE A 13 2.84 3.03 -12.10
CA ILE A 13 1.74 3.68 -11.36
C ILE A 13 1.93 3.64 -9.83
N PRO A 14 2.12 2.47 -9.20
CA PRO A 14 2.40 2.40 -7.76
C PRO A 14 3.85 2.76 -7.40
N LEU A 15 4.83 2.54 -8.29
CA LEU A 15 6.25 2.72 -7.98
C LEU A 15 6.75 4.16 -8.02
N THR A 16 6.29 4.96 -8.99
CA THR A 16 6.83 6.31 -9.22
C THR A 16 6.08 7.41 -8.47
N GLY A 17 5.22 7.02 -7.53
CA GLY A 17 4.43 7.96 -6.73
C GLY A 17 3.18 8.50 -7.42
N ILE A 18 2.82 8.02 -8.61
CA ILE A 18 1.57 8.42 -9.29
C ILE A 18 0.36 8.04 -8.42
N ALA A 19 0.31 6.80 -7.94
CA ALA A 19 -0.74 6.37 -7.02
C ALA A 19 -0.68 7.14 -5.69
N TYR A 20 0.53 7.40 -5.17
CA TYR A 20 0.73 8.17 -3.93
C TYR A 20 0.14 9.57 -4.02
N ALA A 21 0.37 10.26 -5.14
CA ALA A 21 -0.10 11.62 -5.39
C ALA A 21 -1.65 11.71 -5.45
N MET A 22 -2.34 10.59 -5.70
CA MET A 22 -3.80 10.50 -5.74
C MET A 22 -4.43 10.05 -4.41
N LEU A 23 -3.63 9.76 -3.39
CA LEU A 23 -4.13 9.49 -2.05
C LEU A 23 -4.58 10.79 -1.34
N GLY A 24 -5.37 10.64 -0.29
CA GLY A 24 -5.79 11.76 0.59
C GLY A 24 -7.30 12.06 0.57
N PHE A 25 -8.05 11.50 -0.38
CA PHE A 25 -9.51 11.69 -0.42
C PHE A 25 -10.24 11.03 0.76
N ARG A 26 -9.67 9.97 1.36
CA ARG A 26 -10.28 9.22 2.47
C ARG A 26 -10.46 10.08 3.73
N GLN A 27 -9.64 11.10 3.89
CA GLN A 27 -9.59 11.95 5.06
C GLN A 27 -10.85 12.83 5.10
N ALA A 28 -11.40 13.21 3.94
CA ALA A 28 -12.70 13.86 3.87
C ALA A 28 -13.83 12.97 4.44
N VAL A 29 -13.72 11.64 4.30
CA VAL A 29 -14.67 10.67 4.84
C VAL A 29 -14.47 10.48 6.35
N GLU A 30 -13.22 10.38 6.81
CA GLU A 30 -12.88 10.17 8.22
C GLU A 30 -13.32 11.35 9.11
N TYR A 31 -13.29 12.58 8.57
CA TYR A 31 -13.73 13.80 9.27
C TYR A 31 -15.18 14.19 8.95
N SER A 32 -15.92 13.34 8.24
CA SER A 32 -17.30 13.64 7.80
C SER A 32 -18.26 13.97 8.93
N GLY A 33 -18.07 13.37 10.12
CA GLY A 33 -18.89 13.60 11.31
C GLY A 33 -18.74 14.99 11.94
N GLU A 34 -17.69 15.73 11.58
CA GLU A 34 -17.43 17.09 12.05
C GLU A 34 -17.97 18.16 11.08
N GLY A 35 -18.44 17.75 9.89
CA GLY A 35 -19.00 18.62 8.87
C GLY A 35 -20.47 18.98 9.11
N ARG A 36 -20.90 20.15 8.59
CA ARG A 36 -22.30 20.61 8.71
C ARG A 36 -23.29 19.71 7.94
N SER A 37 -22.91 19.23 6.75
CA SER A 37 -23.76 18.37 5.91
C SER A 37 -22.95 17.23 5.28
N SER A 38 -22.72 16.18 6.05
CA SER A 38 -21.92 15.01 5.61
C SER A 38 -22.46 14.34 4.34
N SER A 39 -23.78 14.31 4.14
CA SER A 39 -24.41 13.65 2.98
C SER A 39 -24.13 14.33 1.64
N ARG A 40 -23.87 15.64 1.64
CA ARG A 40 -23.60 16.42 0.43
C ARG A 40 -22.12 16.78 0.29
N ASP A 41 -21.51 17.20 1.39
CA ASP A 41 -20.16 17.76 1.37
C ASP A 41 -19.11 16.67 1.16
N VAL A 42 -19.30 15.47 1.71
CA VAL A 42 -18.30 14.38 1.59
C VAL A 42 -18.18 13.85 0.16
N PRO A 43 -19.27 13.49 -0.55
CA PRO A 43 -19.14 13.04 -1.94
C PRO A 43 -18.53 14.13 -2.84
N LEU A 44 -18.94 15.40 -2.63
CA LEU A 44 -18.38 16.52 -3.38
C LEU A 44 -16.88 16.65 -3.12
N ALA A 45 -16.46 16.71 -1.84
CA ALA A 45 -15.06 16.85 -1.47
C ALA A 45 -14.19 15.72 -2.03
N VAL A 46 -14.65 14.47 -1.97
CA VAL A 46 -13.93 13.32 -2.53
C VAL A 46 -13.78 13.45 -4.05
N ILE A 47 -14.87 13.70 -4.78
CA ILE A 47 -14.84 13.76 -6.25
C ILE A 47 -14.06 14.98 -6.73
N THR A 48 -14.31 16.17 -6.17
CA THR A 48 -13.66 17.40 -6.62
C THR A 48 -12.18 17.40 -6.29
N SER A 49 -11.77 16.89 -5.13
CA SER A 49 -10.34 16.81 -4.78
C SER A 49 -9.57 15.92 -5.74
N VAL A 50 -10.09 14.73 -6.07
CA VAL A 50 -9.47 13.81 -7.03
C VAL A 50 -9.43 14.43 -8.42
N LEU A 51 -10.52 15.04 -8.90
CA LEU A 51 -10.56 15.66 -10.24
C LEU A 51 -9.63 16.86 -10.37
N ILE A 52 -9.59 17.73 -9.37
CA ILE A 52 -8.70 18.91 -9.36
C ILE A 52 -7.24 18.46 -9.32
N ALA A 53 -6.88 17.54 -8.41
CA ALA A 53 -5.52 17.02 -8.30
C ALA A 53 -5.09 16.30 -9.59
N SER A 54 -5.97 15.45 -10.16
CA SER A 54 -5.72 14.77 -11.43
C SER A 54 -5.47 15.76 -12.56
N THR A 55 -6.31 16.79 -12.66
CA THR A 55 -6.17 17.83 -13.70
C THR A 55 -4.84 18.56 -13.56
N ILE A 56 -4.48 18.97 -12.34
CA ILE A 56 -3.22 19.67 -12.07
C ILE A 56 -2.03 18.78 -12.44
N PHE A 57 -2.01 17.51 -12.03
CA PHE A 57 -0.88 16.62 -12.35
C PHE A 57 -0.79 16.29 -13.84
N ILE A 58 -1.91 16.15 -14.54
CA ILE A 58 -1.90 15.98 -16.01
C ILE A 58 -1.31 17.23 -16.67
N LEU A 59 -1.73 18.43 -16.25
CA LEU A 59 -1.19 19.68 -16.79
C LEU A 59 0.30 19.83 -16.48
N LEU A 60 0.75 19.48 -15.28
CA LEU A 60 2.16 19.48 -14.92
C LEU A 60 2.95 18.47 -15.76
N GLN A 61 2.41 17.29 -16.02
CA GLN A 61 3.06 16.28 -16.85
C GLN A 61 3.17 16.74 -18.32
N VAL A 62 2.12 17.36 -18.85
CA VAL A 62 2.13 17.96 -20.20
C VAL A 62 3.14 19.10 -20.27
N ALA A 63 3.17 19.99 -19.27
CA ALA A 63 4.11 21.09 -19.19
C ALA A 63 5.57 20.61 -19.07
N PHE A 64 5.83 19.58 -18.25
CA PHE A 64 7.15 18.97 -18.13
C PHE A 64 7.62 18.38 -19.45
N ILE A 65 6.81 17.51 -20.08
CA ILE A 65 7.14 16.87 -21.35
C ILE A 65 7.35 17.90 -22.47
N GLY A 66 6.47 18.90 -22.56
CA GLY A 66 6.57 19.98 -23.55
C GLY A 66 7.70 20.97 -23.29
N GLY A 67 8.16 21.08 -22.05
CA GLY A 67 9.21 21.99 -21.61
C GLY A 67 10.63 21.44 -21.75
N LEU A 68 10.80 20.12 -21.96
CA LEU A 68 12.11 19.46 -21.98
C LEU A 68 13.07 20.11 -22.99
N ARG A 69 14.15 20.69 -22.48
CA ARG A 69 15.25 21.24 -23.29
C ARG A 69 16.36 20.22 -23.42
N TRP A 70 16.19 19.23 -24.31
CA TRP A 70 17.14 18.12 -24.51
C TRP A 70 18.62 18.53 -24.61
N SER A 71 18.93 19.66 -25.24
CA SER A 71 20.30 20.18 -25.35
C SER A 71 20.93 20.66 -24.04
N ALA A 72 20.11 21.03 -23.05
CA ALA A 72 20.53 21.50 -21.73
C ALA A 72 20.50 20.39 -20.67
N ILE A 73 19.89 19.25 -20.99
CA ILE A 73 19.85 18.08 -20.12
C ILE A 73 21.07 17.22 -20.45
N THR A 74 21.93 16.99 -19.47
CA THR A 74 23.21 16.33 -19.66
C THR A 74 23.35 15.10 -18.76
N VAL A 75 24.08 14.10 -19.24
CA VAL A 75 24.45 12.90 -18.48
C VAL A 75 25.97 12.85 -18.32
N GLY A 76 26.43 12.42 -17.14
CA GLY A 76 27.84 12.34 -16.80
C GLY A 76 28.29 13.38 -15.75
N PRO A 77 29.52 13.25 -15.22
CA PRO A 77 30.08 14.23 -14.29
C PRO A 77 30.22 15.59 -14.97
N SER A 78 30.18 16.68 -14.18
CA SER A 78 30.14 18.07 -14.68
C SER A 78 31.23 18.44 -15.69
N ASN A 79 32.34 17.71 -15.68
CA ASN A 79 33.52 18.02 -16.49
C ASN A 79 33.51 17.32 -17.88
N ASP A 80 32.65 16.31 -18.08
CA ASP A 80 32.50 15.54 -19.33
C ASP A 80 31.01 15.32 -19.68
N ALA A 81 30.16 16.29 -19.33
CA ALA A 81 28.72 16.15 -19.45
C ALA A 81 28.28 16.19 -20.93
N VAL A 82 27.62 15.13 -21.40
CA VAL A 82 27.14 15.03 -22.79
C VAL A 82 25.63 15.35 -22.85
N PRO A 83 25.18 16.22 -23.77
CA PRO A 83 23.75 16.49 -23.96
C PRO A 83 22.96 15.24 -24.36
N LEU A 84 21.74 15.14 -23.85
CA LEU A 84 20.83 14.07 -24.22
C LEU A 84 20.22 14.31 -25.61
N THR A 85 20.07 13.22 -26.35
CA THR A 85 19.37 13.24 -27.63
C THR A 85 17.86 13.27 -27.42
N PRO A 86 17.10 14.06 -28.21
CA PRO A 86 15.65 14.04 -28.18
C PRO A 86 15.08 12.64 -28.31
N GLY A 87 14.22 12.25 -27.37
CA GLY A 87 13.59 10.93 -27.32
C GLY A 87 14.34 9.88 -26.50
N ASN A 88 15.52 10.20 -25.94
CA ASN A 88 16.20 9.32 -24.98
C ASN A 88 15.58 9.44 -23.57
N TRP A 89 14.37 8.90 -23.41
CA TRP A 89 13.62 8.93 -22.15
C TRP A 89 14.34 8.22 -21.01
N SER A 90 15.06 7.14 -21.29
CA SER A 90 15.85 6.40 -20.30
C SER A 90 16.98 7.25 -19.70
N GLY A 91 17.56 8.15 -20.50
CA GLY A 91 18.64 9.01 -20.06
C GLY A 91 18.22 10.07 -19.03
N LEU A 92 16.93 10.43 -18.98
CA LEU A 92 16.41 11.38 -17.99
C LEU A 92 16.63 10.89 -16.55
N ALA A 93 16.55 9.58 -16.32
CA ALA A 93 16.69 8.97 -15.00
C ALA A 93 18.10 9.11 -14.39
N VAL A 94 19.11 9.41 -15.20
CA VAL A 94 20.52 9.54 -14.79
C VAL A 94 21.10 10.91 -15.13
N SER A 95 20.24 11.86 -15.49
CA SER A 95 20.62 13.20 -15.93
C SER A 95 20.71 14.19 -14.77
N ASN A 96 21.21 15.40 -15.08
CA ASN A 96 21.24 16.55 -14.16
C ASN A 96 19.86 16.98 -13.62
N ILE A 97 18.75 16.53 -14.23
CA ILE A 97 17.39 16.83 -13.74
C ILE A 97 16.78 15.71 -12.89
N ALA A 98 17.44 14.55 -12.78
CA ALA A 98 16.85 13.34 -12.19
C ALA A 98 16.36 13.51 -10.74
N SER A 99 17.06 14.31 -9.93
CA SER A 99 16.74 14.46 -8.50
C SER A 99 15.56 15.38 -8.22
N ALA A 100 15.29 16.36 -9.09
CA ALA A 100 14.21 17.33 -8.92
C ALA A 100 13.67 17.81 -10.29
N PRO A 101 13.01 16.94 -11.08
CA PRO A 101 12.79 17.18 -12.51
C PRO A 101 12.12 18.52 -12.83
N LEU A 102 11.02 18.85 -12.14
CA LEU A 102 10.30 20.11 -12.37
C LEU A 102 11.13 21.35 -11.97
N ALA A 103 11.79 21.31 -10.81
CA ALA A 103 12.58 22.44 -10.33
C ALA A 103 13.83 22.65 -11.20
N SER A 104 14.51 21.56 -11.58
CA SER A 104 15.69 21.62 -12.44
C SER A 104 15.34 22.13 -13.84
N GLU A 105 14.23 21.69 -14.43
CA GLU A 105 13.77 22.22 -15.73
C GLU A 105 13.44 23.72 -15.66
N LEU A 106 12.79 24.19 -14.60
CA LEU A 106 12.55 25.63 -14.42
C LEU A 106 13.85 26.42 -14.32
N ALA A 107 14.86 25.89 -13.61
CA ALA A 107 16.17 26.53 -13.55
C ALA A 107 16.83 26.60 -14.93
N LEU A 108 16.80 25.49 -15.70
CA LEU A 108 17.32 25.44 -17.08
C LEU A 108 16.54 26.34 -18.05
N ALA A 109 15.26 26.59 -17.79
CA ALA A 109 14.42 27.52 -18.55
C ALA A 109 14.68 29.00 -18.20
N GLY A 110 15.58 29.30 -17.26
CA GLY A 110 15.86 30.66 -16.79
C GLY A 110 14.91 31.16 -15.70
N LEU A 111 14.03 30.30 -15.19
CA LEU A 111 13.04 30.58 -14.16
C LEU A 111 13.54 30.16 -12.76
N GLY A 112 14.80 30.51 -12.44
CA GLY A 112 15.46 30.08 -11.20
C GLY A 112 14.72 30.47 -9.92
N ALA A 113 14.05 31.61 -9.89
CA ALA A 113 13.22 32.02 -8.73
C ALA A 113 12.04 31.06 -8.50
N LEU A 114 11.37 30.60 -9.56
CA LEU A 114 10.29 29.61 -9.47
C LEU A 114 10.83 28.23 -9.10
N SER A 115 12.02 27.87 -9.58
CA SER A 115 12.72 26.65 -9.16
C SER A 115 12.94 26.60 -7.65
N VAL A 116 13.49 27.68 -7.07
CA VAL A 116 13.68 27.80 -5.61
C VAL A 116 12.35 27.74 -4.87
N LEU A 117 11.32 28.42 -5.37
CA LEU A 117 9.99 28.38 -4.78
C LEU A 117 9.42 26.95 -4.75
N LEU A 118 9.55 26.19 -5.85
CA LEU A 118 9.13 24.79 -5.89
C LEU A 118 9.89 23.91 -4.89
N ILE A 119 11.19 24.14 -4.72
CA ILE A 119 11.98 23.41 -3.72
C ILE A 119 11.47 23.74 -2.30
N ILE A 120 11.21 25.00 -1.99
CA ILE A 120 10.66 25.38 -0.68
C ILE A 120 9.27 24.74 -0.47
N ASP A 121 8.41 24.78 -1.49
CA ASP A 121 7.07 24.18 -1.43
C ASP A 121 7.13 22.66 -1.21
N ALA A 122 8.09 21.96 -1.82
CA ALA A 122 8.29 20.53 -1.60
C ALA A 122 8.59 20.18 -0.13
N TRP A 123 9.16 21.11 0.64
CA TRP A 123 9.38 20.95 2.09
C TRP A 123 8.17 21.37 2.93
N VAL A 124 7.45 22.42 2.52
CA VAL A 124 6.35 22.99 3.30
C VAL A 124 5.04 22.22 3.10
N SER A 125 4.74 21.82 1.87
CA SER A 125 3.46 21.18 1.52
C SER A 125 3.16 19.87 2.27
N PRO A 126 4.14 18.99 2.61
CA PRO A 126 3.83 17.76 3.34
C PRO A 126 3.43 18.01 4.80
N LEU A 127 3.74 19.18 5.38
CA LEU A 127 3.44 19.49 6.78
C LEU A 127 1.94 19.49 7.07
N GLY A 128 1.14 20.06 6.16
CA GLY A 128 -0.32 20.05 6.27
C GLY A 128 -0.89 18.64 6.29
N ASN A 129 -0.46 17.79 5.35
CA ASN A 129 -0.85 16.38 5.31
C ASN A 129 -0.41 15.64 6.58
N SER A 130 0.79 15.91 7.09
CA SER A 130 1.34 15.23 8.27
C SER A 130 0.49 15.47 9.53
N ILE A 131 0.00 16.71 9.72
CA ILE A 131 -0.89 17.07 10.83
C ILE A 131 -2.23 16.31 10.73
N VAL A 132 -2.83 16.28 9.54
CA VAL A 132 -4.09 15.54 9.30
C VAL A 132 -3.89 14.05 9.57
N GLN A 133 -2.80 13.47 9.07
CA GLN A 133 -2.49 12.04 9.26
C GLN A 133 -2.29 11.67 10.73
N MET A 134 -1.58 12.51 11.50
CA MET A 134 -1.41 12.29 12.93
C MET A 134 -2.75 12.36 13.69
N GLY A 135 -3.62 13.29 13.31
CA GLY A 135 -4.98 13.39 13.85
C GLY A 135 -5.83 12.16 13.52
N ASN A 136 -5.69 11.60 12.32
CA ASN A 136 -6.38 10.39 11.91
C ASN A 136 -5.88 9.15 12.68
N LEU A 137 -4.57 8.94 12.74
CA LEU A 137 -3.97 7.80 13.45
C LEU A 137 -4.36 7.79 14.94
N ALA A 138 -4.39 8.95 15.59
CA ALA A 138 -4.86 9.05 16.97
C ALA A 138 -6.33 8.59 17.13
N ARG A 139 -7.20 8.93 16.18
CA ARG A 139 -8.61 8.48 16.16
C ARG A 139 -8.75 7.00 15.85
N ILE A 140 -7.90 6.43 14.99
CA ILE A 140 -7.87 4.98 14.72
C ILE A 140 -7.50 4.22 16.00
N VAL A 141 -6.45 4.65 16.70
CA VAL A 141 -6.04 4.03 17.98
C VAL A 141 -7.16 4.13 19.02
N TYR A 142 -7.80 5.30 19.13
CA TYR A 142 -8.97 5.49 19.99
C TYR A 142 -10.12 4.54 19.62
N GLY A 143 -10.47 4.46 18.33
CA GLY A 143 -11.57 3.63 17.84
C GLY A 143 -11.32 2.14 18.05
N MET A 144 -10.09 1.68 17.84
CA MET A 144 -9.68 0.31 18.16
C MET A 144 -9.84 0.01 19.66
N ALA A 145 -9.44 0.94 20.53
CA ALA A 145 -9.61 0.81 21.97
C ALA A 145 -11.08 0.84 22.40
N ALA A 146 -11.89 1.73 21.81
CA ALA A 146 -13.32 1.85 22.07
C ALA A 146 -14.09 0.58 21.66
N ASN A 147 -13.63 -0.09 20.59
CA ASN A 147 -14.17 -1.38 20.14
C ASN A 147 -13.62 -2.59 20.94
N GLY A 148 -12.88 -2.36 22.03
CA GLY A 148 -12.34 -3.43 22.89
C GLY A 148 -11.14 -4.19 22.32
N HIS A 149 -10.55 -3.72 21.21
CA HIS A 149 -9.39 -4.35 20.58
C HIS A 149 -8.05 -3.87 21.14
N LEU A 150 -8.02 -2.75 21.87
CA LEU A 150 -6.83 -2.21 22.53
C LEU A 150 -7.17 -1.85 23.99
N PRO A 151 -6.16 -1.65 24.87
CA PRO A 151 -6.39 -1.28 26.26
C PRO A 151 -7.27 -0.02 26.43
N SER A 152 -8.22 -0.06 27.36
CA SER A 152 -9.20 1.01 27.60
C SER A 152 -8.58 2.36 27.95
N LYS A 153 -7.34 2.42 28.46
CA LYS A 153 -6.63 3.68 28.69
C LYS A 153 -6.52 4.54 27.42
N LEU A 154 -6.45 3.91 26.25
CA LEU A 154 -6.35 4.60 24.95
C LEU A 154 -7.66 5.28 24.50
N THR A 155 -8.78 5.07 25.22
CA THR A 155 -10.03 5.82 24.99
C THR A 155 -10.09 7.13 25.79
N SER A 156 -9.00 7.53 26.45
CA SER A 156 -8.95 8.81 27.16
C SER A 156 -8.82 9.99 26.20
N LEU A 157 -9.63 11.02 26.43
CA LEU A 157 -9.59 12.28 25.70
C LEU A 157 -8.96 13.37 26.57
N ASN A 158 -8.24 14.29 25.94
CA ASN A 158 -7.73 15.48 26.61
C ASN A 158 -8.80 16.59 26.67
N ARG A 159 -8.45 17.75 27.25
CA ARG A 159 -9.34 18.93 27.37
C ARG A 159 -9.87 19.49 26.04
N TYR A 160 -9.30 19.10 24.91
CA TYR A 160 -9.69 19.52 23.56
C TYR A 160 -10.46 18.41 22.81
N ALA A 161 -10.91 17.37 23.52
CA ALA A 161 -11.57 16.19 22.95
C ALA A 161 -10.69 15.41 21.94
N VAL A 162 -9.36 15.49 22.07
CA VAL A 162 -8.41 14.76 21.22
C VAL A 162 -7.84 13.54 21.97
N PRO A 163 -7.70 12.37 21.31
CA PRO A 163 -7.03 11.19 21.89
C PRO A 163 -5.52 11.39 22.09
N GLY A 164 -5.12 12.00 23.20
CA GLY A 164 -3.72 12.35 23.47
C GLY A 164 -2.76 11.15 23.53
N LEU A 165 -3.17 10.06 24.18
CA LEU A 165 -2.37 8.82 24.20
C LEU A 165 -2.31 8.16 22.81
N GLY A 166 -3.39 8.23 22.03
CA GLY A 166 -3.42 7.76 20.66
C GLY A 166 -2.40 8.49 19.78
N LEU A 167 -2.21 9.79 20.00
CA LEU A 167 -1.20 10.60 19.30
C LEU A 167 0.23 10.13 19.63
N LEU A 168 0.52 9.83 20.90
CA LEU A 168 1.83 9.31 21.31
C LEU A 168 2.11 7.92 20.73
N VAL A 169 1.10 7.04 20.71
CA VAL A 169 1.22 5.72 20.07
C VAL A 169 1.48 5.88 18.58
N ALA A 170 0.74 6.75 17.89
CA ALA A 170 0.93 7.03 16.48
C ALA A 170 2.33 7.58 16.19
N LEU A 171 2.86 8.48 17.03
CA LEU A 171 4.23 9.01 16.91
C LEU A 171 5.26 7.90 17.10
N ALA A 172 5.13 7.09 18.14
CA ALA A 172 6.05 5.99 18.42
C ALA A 172 6.08 4.97 17.28
N LEU A 173 4.92 4.61 16.74
CA LEU A 173 4.81 3.74 15.56
C LEU A 173 5.44 4.39 14.34
N GLY A 174 5.16 5.67 14.07
CA GLY A 174 5.76 6.41 12.95
C GLY A 174 7.29 6.44 13.00
N LEU A 175 7.87 6.67 14.20
CA LEU A 175 9.32 6.61 14.41
C LEU A 175 9.89 5.20 14.22
N ALA A 176 9.20 4.18 14.73
CA ALA A 176 9.62 2.78 14.55
C ALA A 176 9.60 2.37 13.07
N PHE A 177 8.61 2.84 12.30
CA PHE A 177 8.48 2.57 10.87
C PHE A 177 9.59 3.20 10.00
N MET A 178 10.32 4.19 10.52
CA MET A 178 11.47 4.78 9.82
C MET A 178 12.73 3.91 9.87
N VAL A 179 12.82 2.95 10.81
CA VAL A 179 14.02 2.14 11.03
C VAL A 179 14.29 1.09 9.92
N PRO A 180 13.30 0.28 9.49
CA PRO A 180 13.57 -0.85 8.60
C PRO A 180 13.68 -0.51 7.10
N LEU A 181 13.21 0.67 6.67
CA LEU A 181 13.11 1.02 5.24
C LEU A 181 14.20 2.03 4.84
N PRO A 182 15.13 1.66 3.94
CA PRO A 182 16.36 2.44 3.70
C PRO A 182 16.17 3.67 2.78
N SER A 183 14.96 3.90 2.25
CA SER A 183 14.70 5.02 1.33
C SER A 183 13.29 5.56 1.41
N TRP A 184 13.13 6.85 1.06
CA TRP A 184 11.83 7.50 0.90
C TRP A 184 10.93 6.75 -0.10
N TYR A 185 11.48 6.26 -1.21
CA TYR A 185 10.72 5.52 -2.22
C TYR A 185 10.19 4.19 -1.67
N ALA A 186 10.98 3.49 -0.84
CA ALA A 186 10.54 2.26 -0.20
C ALA A 186 9.42 2.53 0.83
N ILE A 187 9.56 3.61 1.63
CA ILE A 187 8.54 4.04 2.59
C ILE A 187 7.25 4.46 1.89
N GLY A 188 7.36 5.32 0.88
CA GLY A 188 6.23 5.80 0.08
C GLY A 188 5.52 4.66 -0.62
N GLY A 189 6.27 3.79 -1.31
CA GLY A 189 5.74 2.59 -1.95
C GLY A 189 4.98 1.70 -0.96
N TYR A 190 5.60 1.32 0.16
CA TYR A 190 4.95 0.55 1.21
C TYR A 190 3.65 1.20 1.72
N ALA A 191 3.66 2.51 1.97
CA ALA A 191 2.49 3.26 2.41
C ALA A 191 1.36 3.29 1.37
N VAL A 192 1.70 3.40 0.07
CA VAL A 192 0.73 3.30 -1.02
C VAL A 192 0.10 1.92 -1.04
N LEU A 193 0.91 0.86 -1.07
CA LEU A 193 0.41 -0.51 -1.25
C LEU A 193 -0.49 -0.93 -0.09
N THR A 194 -0.06 -0.64 1.16
CA THR A 194 -0.89 -0.91 2.34
C THR A 194 -2.21 -0.14 2.27
N THR A 195 -2.19 1.12 1.85
CA THR A 195 -3.41 1.93 1.66
C THR A 195 -4.31 1.34 0.57
N LEU A 196 -3.76 0.91 -0.57
CA LEU A 196 -4.51 0.28 -1.66
C LEU A 196 -5.21 -1.01 -1.21
N LEU A 197 -4.54 -1.83 -0.39
CA LEU A 197 -5.19 -3.01 0.20
C LEU A 197 -6.40 -2.62 1.06
N THR A 198 -6.34 -1.52 1.82
CA THR A 198 -7.51 -1.04 2.57
C THR A 198 -8.65 -0.60 1.63
N TYR A 199 -8.36 -0.08 0.44
CA TYR A 199 -9.38 0.35 -0.52
C TYR A 199 -10.18 -0.81 -1.10
N VAL A 200 -9.59 -2.01 -1.18
CA VAL A 200 -10.34 -3.22 -1.55
C VAL A 200 -11.53 -3.42 -0.62
N THR A 201 -11.34 -3.17 0.68
CA THR A 201 -12.41 -3.32 1.68
C THR A 201 -13.53 -2.30 1.49
N GLY A 202 -13.23 -1.11 0.96
CA GLY A 202 -14.25 -0.11 0.63
C GLY A 202 -15.19 -0.58 -0.48
N GLY A 203 -14.63 -1.17 -1.54
CA GLY A 203 -15.42 -1.76 -2.63
C GLY A 203 -16.30 -2.92 -2.15
N THR A 204 -15.74 -3.84 -1.36
CA THR A 204 -16.50 -4.98 -0.83
C THR A 204 -17.57 -4.55 0.18
N ALA A 205 -17.29 -3.56 1.03
CA ALA A 205 -18.27 -2.99 1.95
C ALA A 205 -19.46 -2.36 1.21
N LEU A 206 -19.21 -1.63 0.13
CA LEU A 206 -20.28 -1.07 -0.72
C LEU A 206 -21.19 -2.17 -1.27
N GLY A 207 -20.60 -3.28 -1.73
CA GLY A 207 -21.33 -4.46 -2.17
C GLY A 207 -22.16 -5.10 -1.05
N ALA A 208 -21.53 -5.32 0.11
CA ALA A 208 -22.12 -5.99 1.26
C ALA A 208 -23.29 -5.22 1.87
N PHE A 209 -23.17 -3.90 2.03
CA PHE A 209 -24.20 -3.04 2.60
C PHE A 209 -25.32 -2.68 1.62
N SER A 210 -25.15 -2.96 0.33
CA SER A 210 -26.20 -2.78 -0.69
C SER A 210 -27.29 -3.87 -0.70
N ARG A 211 -27.57 -4.53 0.43
CA ARG A 211 -28.57 -5.62 0.50
C ARG A 211 -29.98 -5.10 0.15
N GLY A 212 -30.40 -5.40 -1.08
CA GLY A 212 -31.66 -4.92 -1.69
C GLY A 212 -31.48 -3.81 -2.75
N GLY A 213 -30.29 -3.27 -2.92
CA GLY A 213 -29.96 -2.13 -3.80
C GLY A 213 -29.39 -2.51 -5.17
N ARG A 214 -29.71 -1.66 -6.15
CA ARG A 214 -29.36 -1.70 -7.59
C ARG A 214 -28.05 -2.44 -7.93
N THR A 215 -28.13 -3.40 -8.87
CA THR A 215 -26.99 -4.14 -9.47
C THR A 215 -25.79 -3.25 -9.80
N VAL A 216 -26.04 -2.01 -10.24
CA VAL A 216 -25.01 -1.01 -10.54
C VAL A 216 -24.06 -0.77 -9.37
N VAL A 217 -24.56 -0.69 -8.13
CA VAL A 217 -23.74 -0.43 -6.93
C VAL A 217 -22.79 -1.59 -6.66
N LYS A 218 -23.25 -2.83 -6.86
CA LYS A 218 -22.41 -4.03 -6.71
C LYS A 218 -21.34 -4.09 -7.79
N VAL A 219 -21.69 -3.76 -9.03
CA VAL A 219 -20.71 -3.70 -10.14
C VAL A 219 -19.65 -2.63 -9.85
N VAL A 220 -20.05 -1.43 -9.42
CA VAL A 220 -19.11 -0.36 -9.04
C VAL A 220 -18.21 -0.79 -7.89
N GLY A 221 -18.77 -1.43 -6.86
CA GLY A 221 -17.98 -1.98 -5.73
C GLY A 221 -16.98 -3.06 -6.18
N ALA A 222 -17.40 -3.95 -7.08
CA ALA A 222 -16.53 -4.99 -7.64
C ALA A 222 -15.39 -4.40 -8.47
N LEU A 223 -15.69 -3.43 -9.34
CA LEU A 223 -14.70 -2.73 -10.14
C LEU A 223 -13.70 -1.95 -9.26
N GLY A 224 -14.18 -1.30 -8.21
CA GLY A 224 -13.33 -0.60 -7.25
C GLY A 224 -12.39 -1.55 -6.49
N ALA A 225 -12.93 -2.68 -5.99
CA ALA A 225 -12.13 -3.71 -5.31
C ALA A 225 -11.09 -4.35 -6.25
N MET A 226 -11.50 -4.64 -7.49
CA MET A 226 -10.62 -5.16 -8.54
C MET A 226 -9.50 -4.17 -8.90
N ALA A 227 -9.82 -2.90 -9.10
CA ALA A 227 -8.84 -1.86 -9.41
C ALA A 227 -7.82 -1.67 -8.28
N ALA A 228 -8.29 -1.65 -7.03
CA ALA A 228 -7.40 -1.56 -5.86
C ALA A 228 -6.47 -2.77 -5.74
N ALA A 229 -6.98 -3.98 -5.98
CA ALA A 229 -6.17 -5.21 -5.97
C ALA A 229 -5.14 -5.23 -7.12
N LEU A 230 -5.52 -4.80 -8.32
CA LEU A 230 -4.61 -4.69 -9.46
C LEU A 230 -3.51 -3.65 -9.22
N LEU A 231 -3.84 -2.49 -8.65
CA LEU A 231 -2.84 -1.47 -8.29
C LEU A 231 -1.86 -1.97 -7.24
N ALA A 232 -2.33 -2.76 -6.27
CA ALA A 232 -1.46 -3.41 -5.29
C ALA A 232 -0.54 -4.44 -5.97
N TYR A 233 -1.08 -5.25 -6.89
CA TYR A 233 -0.34 -6.24 -7.65
C TYR A 233 0.75 -5.63 -8.55
N TRP A 234 0.44 -4.56 -9.30
CA TRP A 234 1.41 -3.94 -10.20
C TRP A 234 2.63 -3.34 -9.50
N ALA A 235 2.58 -3.16 -8.18
CA ALA A 235 3.74 -2.72 -7.42
C ALA A 235 4.88 -3.75 -7.39
N GLY A 236 4.54 -5.02 -7.62
CA GLY A 236 5.48 -6.11 -7.72
C GLY A 236 5.97 -6.65 -6.39
N MET A 237 6.66 -7.79 -6.49
CA MET A 237 7.03 -8.63 -5.36
C MET A 237 7.89 -7.92 -4.32
N THR A 238 8.86 -7.10 -4.72
CA THR A 238 9.80 -6.46 -3.80
C THR A 238 9.09 -5.60 -2.76
N LEU A 239 8.11 -4.79 -3.18
CA LEU A 239 7.32 -3.98 -2.25
C LEU A 239 6.20 -4.78 -1.58
N MET A 240 5.69 -5.83 -2.23
CA MET A 240 4.65 -6.68 -1.64
C MET A 240 5.18 -7.49 -0.45
N ILE A 241 6.46 -7.90 -0.42
CA ILE A 241 7.04 -8.65 0.71
C ILE A 241 6.80 -7.98 2.08
N PRO A 242 7.22 -6.72 2.33
CA PRO A 242 6.98 -6.07 3.62
C PRO A 242 5.49 -5.81 3.90
N VAL A 243 4.68 -5.59 2.87
CA VAL A 243 3.21 -5.46 3.01
C VAL A 243 2.59 -6.77 3.47
N PHE A 244 2.99 -7.89 2.85
CA PHE A 244 2.55 -9.23 3.20
C PHE A 244 2.94 -9.57 4.65
N MET A 245 4.20 -9.33 5.05
CA MET A 245 4.63 -9.48 6.45
C MET A 245 3.67 -8.75 7.40
N THR A 246 3.51 -7.43 7.20
CA THR A 246 2.66 -6.58 8.06
C THR A 246 1.25 -7.14 8.19
N PHE A 247 0.70 -7.66 7.10
CA PHE A 247 -0.66 -8.19 7.08
C PHE A 247 -0.79 -9.44 7.95
N ILE A 248 0.16 -10.37 7.85
CA ILE A 248 0.15 -11.62 8.61
C ILE A 248 0.55 -11.38 10.07
N SER A 249 1.57 -10.55 10.34
CA SER A 249 1.93 -10.15 11.71
C SER A 249 0.79 -9.36 12.36
N GLY A 250 -0.05 -8.67 11.59
CA GLY A 250 -1.26 -8.00 12.09
C GLY A 250 -2.27 -8.99 12.69
N ILE A 251 -2.44 -10.17 12.08
CA ILE A 251 -3.26 -11.25 12.65
C ILE A 251 -2.63 -11.77 13.95
N ALA A 252 -1.30 -11.93 13.97
CA ALA A 252 -0.58 -12.38 15.17
C ALA A 252 -0.75 -11.39 16.33
N ALA A 253 -0.56 -10.10 16.06
CA ALA A 253 -0.75 -9.03 17.03
C ALA A 253 -2.19 -9.03 17.55
N TYR A 254 -3.19 -9.17 16.68
CA TYR A 254 -4.59 -9.23 17.08
C TYR A 254 -4.88 -10.40 18.04
N LEU A 255 -4.42 -11.61 17.72
CA LEU A 255 -4.63 -12.80 18.55
C LEU A 255 -3.95 -12.65 19.92
N LEU A 256 -2.73 -12.14 19.96
CA LEU A 256 -1.99 -11.91 21.20
C LEU A 256 -2.66 -10.85 22.08
N ILE A 257 -3.02 -9.70 21.50
CA ILE A 257 -3.67 -8.63 22.25
C ILE A 257 -4.99 -9.13 22.83
N ARG A 258 -5.84 -9.77 22.03
CA ARG A 258 -7.13 -10.32 22.48
C ARG A 258 -6.96 -11.43 23.52
N GLY A 259 -5.90 -12.22 23.40
CA GLY A 259 -5.52 -13.24 24.37
C GLY A 259 -5.15 -12.65 25.74
N VAL A 260 -4.43 -11.54 25.76
CA VAL A 260 -4.03 -10.85 26.99
C VAL A 260 -5.18 -10.06 27.62
N THR A 261 -6.00 -9.38 26.81
CA THR A 261 -7.02 -8.43 27.31
C THR A 261 -8.36 -9.07 27.64
N GLY A 262 -8.73 -10.20 27.04
CA GLY A 262 -10.06 -10.78 27.22
C GLY A 262 -10.12 -12.30 27.27
N GLN A 263 -9.56 -13.00 26.30
CA GLN A 263 -9.74 -14.45 26.13
C GLN A 263 -8.40 -15.20 26.19
N ARG A 264 -7.91 -15.52 27.40
CA ARG A 264 -6.60 -16.19 27.59
C ARG A 264 -6.41 -17.47 26.79
N ALA A 265 -7.49 -18.21 26.50
CA ALA A 265 -7.44 -19.40 25.65
C ALA A 265 -6.86 -19.12 24.24
N LEU A 266 -7.03 -17.90 23.72
CA LEU A 266 -6.48 -17.51 22.43
C LEU A 266 -4.95 -17.42 22.42
N LEU A 267 -4.29 -17.28 23.58
CA LEU A 267 -2.83 -17.29 23.64
C LEU A 267 -2.25 -18.65 23.20
N ALA A 268 -3.00 -19.75 23.38
CA ALA A 268 -2.60 -21.06 22.91
C ALA A 268 -2.53 -21.16 21.38
N ILE A 269 -3.24 -20.27 20.66
CA ILE A 269 -3.16 -20.13 19.20
C ILE A 269 -2.19 -18.99 18.83
N GLY A 270 -2.33 -17.84 19.49
CA GLY A 270 -1.62 -16.61 19.13
C GLY A 270 -0.11 -16.70 19.33
N VAL A 271 0.37 -17.38 20.38
CA VAL A 271 1.81 -17.53 20.64
C VAL A 271 2.51 -18.40 19.58
N PRO A 272 2.06 -19.63 19.28
CA PRO A 272 2.70 -20.43 18.23
C PRO A 272 2.57 -19.77 16.85
N TYR A 273 1.41 -19.17 16.55
CA TYR A 273 1.21 -18.41 15.33
C TYR A 273 2.22 -17.26 15.21
N ALA A 274 2.33 -16.42 16.24
CA ALA A 274 3.26 -15.30 16.26
C ALA A 274 4.73 -15.74 16.15
N ALA A 275 5.11 -16.84 16.78
CA ALA A 275 6.48 -17.38 16.68
C ALA A 275 6.81 -17.84 15.26
N THR A 276 5.90 -18.57 14.62
CA THR A 276 6.06 -19.03 13.23
C THR A 276 6.09 -17.85 12.26
N ILE A 277 5.17 -16.89 12.41
CA ILE A 277 5.14 -15.70 11.55
C ILE A 277 6.37 -14.82 11.77
N ALA A 278 6.86 -14.64 13.00
CA ALA A 278 8.11 -13.93 13.25
C ALA A 278 9.32 -14.60 12.58
N PHE A 279 9.37 -15.94 12.56
CA PHE A 279 10.39 -16.67 11.82
C PHE A 279 10.25 -16.46 10.31
N VAL A 280 9.04 -16.54 9.75
CA VAL A 280 8.80 -16.28 8.33
C VAL A 280 9.16 -14.84 7.95
N ASP A 281 8.75 -13.86 8.75
CA ASP A 281 9.05 -12.45 8.55
C ASP A 281 10.56 -12.21 8.60
N TYR A 282 11.28 -12.84 9.54
CA TYR A 282 12.74 -12.80 9.57
C TYR A 282 13.34 -13.36 8.27
N VAL A 283 12.89 -14.53 7.82
CA VAL A 283 13.39 -15.15 6.59
C VAL A 283 13.16 -14.26 5.38
N LEU A 284 11.94 -13.75 5.22
CA LEU A 284 11.58 -12.88 4.11
C LEU A 284 12.28 -11.51 4.20
N ALA A 285 12.49 -10.95 5.40
CA ALA A 285 13.08 -9.63 5.56
C ALA A 285 14.60 -9.68 5.33
N VAL A 286 15.28 -10.61 6.00
CA VAL A 286 16.75 -10.67 6.04
C VAL A 286 17.33 -11.44 4.86
N ASN A 287 16.71 -12.55 4.45
CA ASN A 287 17.28 -13.41 3.41
C ASN A 287 16.70 -13.15 2.00
N VAL A 288 15.61 -12.37 1.88
CA VAL A 288 14.97 -12.08 0.60
C VAL A 288 14.89 -10.58 0.33
N PHE A 289 14.13 -9.84 1.12
CA PHE A 289 13.85 -8.43 0.88
C PHE A 289 15.11 -7.56 0.96
N TYR A 290 15.90 -7.69 2.04
CA TYR A 290 17.11 -6.90 2.22
C TYR A 290 18.14 -7.12 1.10
N PRO A 291 18.49 -8.37 0.71
CA PRO A 291 19.39 -8.60 -0.41
C PRO A 291 18.90 -8.06 -1.75
N ILE A 292 17.61 -8.29 -2.09
CA ILE A 292 17.02 -7.82 -3.34
C ILE A 292 16.99 -6.29 -3.39
N SER A 293 16.58 -5.63 -2.30
CA SER A 293 16.47 -4.17 -2.23
C SER A 293 17.82 -3.46 -2.15
N SER A 294 18.85 -4.13 -1.62
CA SER A 294 20.21 -3.57 -1.48
C SER A 294 21.10 -3.85 -2.69
N GLY A 295 20.61 -4.57 -3.71
CA GLY A 295 21.39 -4.93 -4.90
C GLY A 295 22.46 -5.98 -4.64
N LEU A 296 22.34 -6.77 -3.56
CA LEU A 296 23.24 -7.89 -3.29
C LEU A 296 22.93 -9.04 -4.25
N THR A 297 23.99 -9.68 -4.76
CA THR A 297 23.86 -10.85 -5.63
C THR A 297 23.35 -12.03 -4.82
N THR A 298 22.17 -12.54 -5.20
CA THR A 298 21.53 -13.71 -4.57
C THR A 298 21.19 -14.74 -5.63
N SER A 299 21.23 -16.02 -5.28
CA SER A 299 20.81 -17.08 -6.20
C SER A 299 19.29 -17.04 -6.38
N ALA A 300 18.84 -17.03 -7.64
CA ALA A 300 17.42 -17.10 -7.96
C ALA A 300 16.75 -18.35 -7.37
N GLN A 301 17.47 -19.49 -7.35
CA GLN A 301 16.96 -20.75 -6.80
C GLN A 301 16.77 -20.67 -5.29
N GLU A 302 17.72 -20.06 -4.56
CA GLU A 302 17.64 -19.90 -3.11
C GLU A 302 16.47 -18.99 -2.74
N VAL A 303 16.36 -17.83 -3.40
CA VAL A 303 15.26 -16.89 -3.14
C VAL A 303 13.90 -17.50 -3.47
N THR A 304 13.79 -18.24 -4.58
CA THR A 304 12.55 -18.95 -4.93
C THR A 304 12.17 -19.97 -3.85
N ALA A 305 13.15 -20.74 -3.35
CA ALA A 305 12.90 -21.72 -2.29
C ALA A 305 12.45 -21.06 -0.98
N LEU A 306 13.13 -19.98 -0.56
CA LEU A 306 12.78 -19.24 0.65
C LEU A 306 11.38 -18.62 0.57
N ILE A 307 11.03 -17.97 -0.54
CA ILE A 307 9.69 -17.42 -0.74
C ILE A 307 8.64 -18.53 -0.72
N THR A 308 8.88 -19.64 -1.41
CA THR A 308 7.93 -20.76 -1.49
C THR A 308 7.67 -21.36 -0.12
N ILE A 309 8.72 -21.62 0.66
CA ILE A 309 8.61 -22.16 2.02
C ILE A 309 7.90 -21.17 2.94
N SER A 310 8.28 -19.88 2.90
CA SER A 310 7.64 -18.83 3.69
C SER A 310 6.16 -18.66 3.36
N LEU A 311 5.78 -18.72 2.09
CA LEU A 311 4.40 -18.64 1.65
C LEU A 311 3.60 -19.86 2.12
N ALA A 312 4.15 -21.07 1.96
CA ALA A 312 3.50 -22.30 2.38
C ALA A 312 3.32 -22.37 3.91
N LEU A 313 4.35 -22.03 4.68
CA LEU A 313 4.29 -21.98 6.14
C LEU A 313 3.28 -20.93 6.62
N SER A 314 3.33 -19.71 6.07
CA SER A 314 2.38 -18.65 6.44
C SER A 314 0.95 -19.03 6.10
N ALA A 315 0.71 -19.66 4.95
CA ALA A 315 -0.62 -20.09 4.52
C ALA A 315 -1.16 -21.18 5.46
N ALA A 316 -0.37 -22.22 5.70
CA ALA A 316 -0.76 -23.33 6.58
C ALA A 316 -1.07 -22.83 7.99
N GLU A 317 -0.17 -22.04 8.57
CA GLU A 317 -0.29 -21.55 9.93
C GLU A 317 -1.45 -20.55 10.08
N THR A 318 -1.70 -19.72 9.06
CA THR A 318 -2.85 -18.81 9.05
C THR A 318 -4.18 -19.54 8.93
N VAL A 319 -4.25 -20.59 8.11
CA VAL A 319 -5.45 -21.43 8.03
C VAL A 319 -5.72 -22.13 9.36
N ILE A 320 -4.68 -22.72 9.98
CA ILE A 320 -4.79 -23.36 11.29
C ILE A 320 -5.26 -22.35 12.34
N ALA A 321 -4.65 -21.17 12.41
CA ALA A 321 -5.02 -20.15 13.37
C ALA A 321 -6.45 -19.63 13.19
N LEU A 322 -6.90 -19.41 11.95
CA LEU A 322 -8.27 -18.96 11.67
C LEU A 322 -9.31 -20.04 12.02
N ILE A 323 -9.04 -21.31 11.72
CA ILE A 323 -9.90 -22.44 12.11
C ILE A 323 -9.96 -22.55 13.63
N ALA A 324 -8.80 -22.57 14.31
CA ALA A 324 -8.74 -22.66 15.75
C ALA A 324 -9.45 -21.48 16.42
N TYR A 325 -9.29 -20.27 15.89
CA TYR A 325 -9.97 -19.07 16.38
C TYR A 325 -11.50 -19.17 16.22
N ALA A 326 -12.01 -19.69 15.10
CA ALA A 326 -13.44 -19.91 14.88
C ALA A 326 -14.04 -21.04 15.76
N LEU A 327 -13.22 -21.98 16.22
CA LEU A 327 -13.62 -23.07 17.11
C LEU A 327 -13.60 -22.65 18.59
N ILE A 328 -12.59 -21.88 19.02
CA ILE A 328 -12.40 -21.47 20.41
C ILE A 328 -13.18 -20.19 20.75
N GLY A 329 -13.23 -19.22 19.83
CA GLY A 329 -13.69 -17.86 20.12
C GLY A 329 -15.17 -17.75 20.47
N GLY A 330 -16.04 -18.54 19.83
CA GLY A 330 -17.50 -18.45 19.98
C GLY A 330 -18.21 -18.02 18.68
N PRO A 331 -19.52 -17.70 18.75
CA PRO A 331 -20.32 -17.37 17.57
C PRO A 331 -19.89 -16.09 16.85
N GLU A 332 -19.50 -15.05 17.58
CA GLU A 332 -19.05 -13.76 17.02
C GLU A 332 -17.74 -13.91 16.26
N GLU A 333 -16.80 -14.68 16.80
CA GLU A 333 -15.49 -14.97 16.20
C GLU A 333 -15.64 -15.82 14.96
N ARG A 334 -16.51 -16.82 15.00
CA ARG A 334 -16.85 -17.62 13.82
C ARG A 334 -17.46 -16.74 12.72
N LYS A 335 -18.32 -15.78 13.10
CA LYS A 335 -18.88 -14.80 12.16
C LYS A 335 -17.77 -13.93 11.57
N ALA A 336 -16.86 -13.42 12.39
CA ALA A 336 -15.72 -12.61 11.96
C ALA A 336 -14.80 -13.35 10.97
N VAL A 337 -14.43 -14.60 11.25
CA VAL A 337 -13.62 -15.42 10.33
C VAL A 337 -14.35 -15.63 9.01
N ARG A 338 -15.62 -16.01 9.06
CA ARG A 338 -16.43 -16.24 7.85
C ARG A 338 -16.52 -14.97 6.99
N SER A 339 -16.71 -13.80 7.59
CA SER A 339 -16.81 -12.53 6.87
C SER A 339 -15.47 -11.92 6.46
N GLY A 340 -14.36 -12.32 7.09
CA GLY A 340 -13.04 -11.68 6.93
C GLY A 340 -11.99 -12.51 6.17
N ALA A 341 -12.14 -13.85 6.10
CA ALA A 341 -11.13 -14.74 5.52
C ALA A 341 -10.81 -14.44 4.04
N TRP A 342 -11.74 -13.86 3.28
CA TRP A 342 -11.52 -13.44 1.90
C TRP A 342 -10.38 -12.43 1.76
N PHE A 343 -10.20 -11.55 2.76
CA PHE A 343 -9.20 -10.49 2.70
C PHE A 343 -7.80 -11.05 2.95
N VAL A 344 -7.70 -12.05 3.84
CA VAL A 344 -6.49 -12.87 4.01
C VAL A 344 -6.19 -13.62 2.72
N ALA A 345 -7.17 -14.31 2.15
CA ALA A 345 -7.00 -15.02 0.88
C ALA A 345 -6.54 -14.08 -0.25
N LEU A 346 -6.99 -12.82 -0.26
CA LEU A 346 -6.56 -11.82 -1.24
C LEU A 346 -5.07 -11.47 -1.08
N ALA A 347 -4.60 -11.22 0.14
CA ALA A 347 -3.18 -10.93 0.38
C ALA A 347 -2.28 -12.08 -0.10
N PHE A 348 -2.66 -13.32 0.19
CA PHE A 348 -1.96 -14.52 -0.32
C PHE A 348 -2.06 -14.65 -1.84
N LEU A 349 -3.22 -14.38 -2.43
CA LEU A 349 -3.41 -14.42 -3.88
C LEU A 349 -2.51 -13.41 -4.59
N ILE A 350 -2.50 -12.15 -4.13
CA ILE A 350 -1.66 -11.11 -4.72
C ILE A 350 -0.19 -11.52 -4.63
N PHE A 351 0.27 -11.93 -3.45
CA PHE A 351 1.67 -12.30 -3.28
C PHE A 351 2.07 -13.54 -4.09
N LEU A 352 1.18 -14.53 -4.22
CA LEU A 352 1.39 -15.68 -5.09
C LEU A 352 1.52 -15.27 -6.56
N ILE A 353 0.60 -14.44 -7.07
CA ILE A 353 0.62 -13.97 -8.45
C ILE A 353 1.82 -13.07 -8.71
N ASP A 354 2.26 -12.27 -7.73
CA ASP A 354 3.50 -11.49 -7.81
C ASP A 354 4.68 -12.42 -8.09
N VAL A 355 4.86 -13.47 -7.29
CA VAL A 355 6.00 -14.39 -7.39
C VAL A 355 6.05 -15.09 -8.75
N ILE A 356 4.91 -15.58 -9.25
CA ILE A 356 4.85 -16.36 -10.51
C ILE A 356 4.67 -15.49 -11.77
N GLY A 357 4.31 -14.22 -11.58
CA GLY A 357 4.01 -13.27 -12.64
C GLY A 357 5.21 -12.47 -13.14
N PRO A 358 4.98 -11.54 -14.08
CA PRO A 358 6.01 -10.70 -14.65
C PRO A 358 6.59 -9.69 -13.64
N TYR A 359 5.86 -9.32 -12.58
CA TYR A 359 6.29 -8.33 -11.58
C TYR A 359 7.07 -8.91 -10.38
N GLY A 360 7.36 -10.21 -10.37
CA GLY A 360 8.11 -10.87 -9.28
C GLY A 360 9.48 -11.37 -9.69
N LEU A 361 9.73 -12.67 -9.49
CA LEU A 361 11.04 -13.29 -9.65
C LEU A 361 11.64 -13.04 -11.04
N SER A 362 10.81 -13.10 -12.08
CA SER A 362 11.22 -12.82 -13.46
C SER A 362 11.69 -11.38 -13.68
N SER A 363 11.13 -10.39 -12.96
CA SER A 363 11.56 -8.98 -13.06
C SER A 363 12.92 -8.73 -12.40
N VAL A 364 13.27 -9.53 -11.40
CA VAL A 364 14.50 -9.42 -10.59
C VAL A 364 15.65 -10.21 -11.22
N TYR A 365 15.42 -11.49 -11.57
CA TYR A 365 16.46 -12.41 -12.02
C TYR A 365 16.46 -12.63 -13.54
N GLY A 366 15.49 -12.06 -14.26
CA GLY A 366 15.25 -12.39 -15.67
C GLY A 366 14.56 -13.75 -15.85
N GLY A 367 14.33 -14.12 -17.10
CA GLY A 367 13.61 -15.36 -17.45
C GLY A 367 12.12 -15.15 -17.74
N SER A 368 11.47 -16.23 -18.17
CA SER A 368 10.04 -16.20 -18.49
C SER A 368 9.21 -16.43 -17.23
N PRO A 369 8.25 -15.56 -16.89
CA PRO A 369 7.32 -15.82 -15.79
C PRO A 369 6.48 -17.07 -16.08
N LEU A 370 6.11 -17.80 -15.04
CA LEU A 370 5.20 -18.94 -15.16
C LEU A 370 3.81 -18.49 -15.64
N LEU A 371 3.39 -17.30 -15.20
CA LEU A 371 2.16 -16.66 -15.65
C LEU A 371 2.51 -15.34 -16.38
N PRO A 372 2.60 -15.35 -17.72
CA PRO A 372 3.06 -14.19 -18.49
C PRO A 372 1.97 -13.13 -18.69
N PHE A 373 2.40 -11.90 -18.97
CA PHE A 373 1.52 -10.81 -19.35
C PHE A 373 0.80 -11.08 -20.69
N PRO A 374 -0.52 -10.83 -20.83
CA PRO A 374 -1.45 -10.22 -19.86
C PRO A 374 -2.27 -11.22 -19.02
N TYR A 375 -1.95 -12.52 -19.04
CA TYR A 375 -2.73 -13.56 -18.36
C TYR A 375 -2.67 -13.45 -16.84
N ASP A 376 -1.54 -12.96 -16.31
CA ASP A 376 -1.35 -12.58 -14.91
C ASP A 376 -2.38 -11.56 -14.43
N MET A 377 -2.59 -10.49 -15.21
CA MET A 377 -3.52 -9.42 -14.91
C MET A 377 -4.96 -9.95 -14.93
N VAL A 378 -5.30 -10.81 -15.89
CA VAL A 378 -6.62 -11.45 -15.96
C VAL A 378 -6.84 -12.36 -14.75
N ALA A 379 -5.83 -13.15 -14.36
CA ALA A 379 -5.91 -14.03 -13.18
C ALA A 379 -6.11 -13.23 -11.89
N MET A 380 -5.35 -12.13 -11.71
CA MET A 380 -5.49 -11.26 -10.54
C MET A 380 -6.85 -10.57 -10.52
N ALA A 381 -7.31 -10.04 -11.65
CA ALA A 381 -8.64 -9.43 -11.76
C ALA A 381 -9.77 -10.42 -11.44
N ALA A 382 -9.71 -11.63 -12.01
CA ALA A 382 -10.69 -12.67 -11.76
C ALA A 382 -10.71 -13.09 -10.29
N GLY A 383 -9.53 -13.32 -9.69
CA GLY A 383 -9.41 -13.68 -8.28
C GLY A 383 -9.93 -12.58 -7.34
N ALA A 384 -9.64 -11.31 -7.64
CA ALA A 384 -10.17 -10.17 -6.89
C ALA A 384 -11.71 -10.10 -6.95
N VAL A 385 -12.30 -10.34 -8.12
CA VAL A 385 -13.77 -10.37 -8.30
C VAL A 385 -14.39 -11.57 -7.58
N ILE A 386 -13.78 -12.75 -7.65
CA ILE A 386 -14.24 -13.94 -6.92
C ILE A 386 -14.25 -13.65 -5.41
N LEU A 387 -13.16 -13.12 -4.88
CA LEU A 387 -13.05 -12.79 -3.45
C LEU A 387 -13.99 -11.65 -3.05
N TYR A 388 -14.25 -10.69 -3.94
CA TYR A 388 -15.31 -9.68 -3.75
C TYR A 388 -16.69 -10.34 -3.60
N VAL A 389 -17.05 -11.28 -4.49
CA VAL A 389 -18.34 -11.99 -4.41
C VAL A 389 -18.43 -12.79 -3.11
N VAL A 390 -17.36 -13.50 -2.73
CA VAL A 390 -17.29 -14.20 -1.44
C VAL A 390 -17.53 -13.23 -0.29
N ALA A 391 -16.84 -12.08 -0.25
CA ALA A 391 -17.00 -11.06 0.79
C ALA A 391 -18.45 -10.58 0.92
N VAL A 392 -19.11 -10.31 -0.21
CA VAL A 392 -20.51 -9.83 -0.22
C VAL A 392 -21.48 -10.92 0.26
N LEU A 393 -21.23 -12.19 -0.12
CA LEU A 393 -22.07 -13.33 0.29
C LEU A 393 -21.87 -13.72 1.75
N THR A 394 -20.67 -13.56 2.30
CA THR A 394 -20.34 -13.91 3.69
C THR A 394 -20.52 -12.76 4.68
N ALA A 395 -20.89 -11.57 4.20
CA ALA A 395 -21.09 -10.40 5.05
C ALA A 395 -22.10 -10.65 6.20
N PRO A 396 -21.92 -9.99 7.36
CA PRO A 396 -22.73 -10.15 8.56
C PRO A 396 -24.24 -9.98 8.43
#